data_AF-A0A4D6XXN6-F1
#
_entry.id   AF-A0A4D6XXN6-F1
#
_cell.length_a   1.000
_cell.length_b   1.000
_cell.length_c   1.000
_cell.angle_alpha   90.00
_cell.angle_beta   90.00
_cell.angle_gamma   90.00
#
_symmetry.space_group_name_H-M   'P 1'
#
loop_
_entity.id
_entity.type
_entity.pdbx_description
1 polymer ?
#
loop_
_entity_poly.entity_id
_entity_poly.type
_entity_poly.pdbx_seq_one_letter_code
_entity_poly.pdbx_strand_id
1 'polypeptide(L)'
;MKILVMRPSPEGEKLAKILNYIGISSWHFSLFNFLPSTSPISLSKKIYELYTSDVILIFSKKSIYYTNLYLINNNLNWPISPDYYAIGKGTALFLKKYIKKKF
;
A
#
# COMPACT_ATOMS: atom_id res chain seq x y z
N MET A 1 26.38 -11.23 -13.88
CA MET A 1 25.40 -10.13 -14.02
C MET A 1 25.47 -9.25 -12.78
N LYS A 2 25.39 -7.92 -12.93
CA LYS A 2 25.37 -6.95 -11.82
C LYS A 2 24.02 -6.23 -11.84
N ILE A 3 23.36 -6.08 -10.69
CA ILE A 3 22.00 -5.48 -10.59
C ILE A 3 22.01 -4.25 -9.68
N LEU A 4 21.44 -3.14 -10.16
CA LEU A 4 21.06 -2.01 -9.31
C LEU A 4 19.55 -2.05 -9.04
N VAL A 5 19.16 -2.25 -7.79
CA VAL A 5 17.76 -2.25 -7.36
C VAL A 5 17.33 -0.82 -7.05
N MET A 6 16.39 -0.30 -7.86
CA MET A 6 15.89 1.08 -7.73
C MET A 6 14.55 1.21 -6.99
N ARG A 7 14.03 0.10 -6.47
CA ARG A 7 12.76 0.06 -5.75
C ARG A 7 12.85 0.88 -4.45
N PRO A 8 11.77 1.55 -4.03
CA PRO A 8 11.71 2.25 -2.75
C PRO A 8 12.00 1.37 -1.54
N SER A 9 12.49 2.01 -0.49
CA SER A 9 12.71 1.40 0.80
C SER A 9 11.40 1.06 1.52
N PRO A 10 11.36 -0.03 2.33
CA PRO A 10 12.45 -0.97 2.60
C PRO A 10 12.52 -2.17 1.62
N GLU A 11 11.63 -2.23 0.63
CA GLU A 11 11.52 -3.39 -0.27
C GLU A 11 12.71 -3.53 -1.23
N GLY A 12 13.34 -2.42 -1.61
CA GLY A 12 14.54 -2.42 -2.44
C GLY A 12 15.74 -3.03 -1.74
N GLU A 13 16.00 -2.66 -0.48
CA GLU A 13 17.08 -3.23 0.34
C GLU A 13 16.88 -4.72 0.55
N LYS A 14 15.64 -5.13 0.84
CA LYS A 14 15.30 -6.55 1.02
C LYS A 14 15.60 -7.35 -0.23
N LEU A 15 15.25 -6.83 -1.41
CA LEU A 15 15.51 -7.49 -2.68
C LEU A 15 17.02 -7.60 -2.96
N ALA A 16 17.79 -6.52 -2.79
CA ALA A 16 19.24 -6.55 -2.97
C ALA A 16 19.92 -7.54 -2.01
N LYS A 17 19.45 -7.64 -0.74
CA LYS A 17 19.95 -8.64 0.21
C LYS A 17 19.67 -10.07 -0.26
N ILE A 18 18.46 -10.36 -0.73
CA ILE A 18 18.10 -11.69 -1.26
C ILE A 18 18.93 -12.05 -2.49
N LEU A 19 19.11 -11.11 -3.42
CA LEU A 19 19.91 -11.32 -4.63
C LEU A 19 21.38 -11.61 -4.31
N ASN A 20 21.99 -10.83 -3.41
CA ASN A 20 23.36 -11.10 -2.95
C ASN A 20 23.47 -12.47 -2.26
N TYR A 21 22.47 -12.86 -1.45
CA TYR A 21 22.46 -14.15 -0.76
C TYR A 21 22.48 -15.34 -1.72
N ILE A 22 21.81 -15.23 -2.88
CA ILE A 22 21.82 -16.28 -3.92
C ILE A 22 22.97 -16.14 -4.93
N GLY A 23 23.99 -15.33 -4.62
CA GLY A 23 25.20 -15.17 -5.45
C GLY A 23 25.09 -14.16 -6.59
N ILE A 24 24.02 -13.35 -6.64
CA ILE A 24 23.85 -12.29 -7.65
C ILE A 24 24.29 -10.95 -7.06
N SER A 25 25.44 -10.46 -7.53
CA SER A 25 26.00 -9.16 -7.11
C SER A 25 25.02 -8.02 -7.36
N SER A 26 24.55 -7.40 -6.27
CA SER A 26 23.51 -6.37 -6.33
C SER A 26 23.67 -5.26 -5.30
N TRP A 27 23.21 -4.06 -5.68
CA TRP A 27 23.19 -2.86 -4.85
C TRP A 27 21.78 -2.28 -4.81
N HIS A 28 21.50 -1.45 -3.81
CA HIS A 28 20.25 -0.72 -3.72
C HIS A 28 20.51 0.78 -3.79
N PHE A 29 19.72 1.48 -4.61
CA PHE A 29 19.67 2.93 -4.66
C PHE A 29 18.25 3.34 -5.06
N SER A 30 17.43 3.79 -4.11
CA SER A 30 16.06 4.19 -4.40
C SER A 30 16.00 5.44 -5.25
N LEU A 31 15.17 5.43 -6.31
CA LEU A 31 14.93 6.62 -7.13
C LEU A 31 13.88 7.57 -6.53
N PHE A 32 12.99 7.06 -5.69
CA PHE A 32 11.87 7.85 -5.16
C PHE A 32 11.40 7.30 -3.82
N ASN A 33 10.72 8.16 -3.07
CA ASN A 33 10.03 7.79 -1.84
C ASN A 33 8.53 7.96 -2.03
N PHE A 34 7.75 7.24 -1.22
CA PHE A 34 6.33 7.47 -1.14
C PHE A 34 6.02 8.51 -0.07
N LEU A 35 5.09 9.39 -0.36
CA LEU A 35 4.55 10.39 0.55
C LEU A 35 3.01 10.37 0.47
N PRO A 36 2.30 10.84 1.52
CA PRO A 36 0.87 11.07 1.43
C PRO A 36 0.53 11.99 0.23
N SER A 37 -0.61 11.74 -0.40
CA SER A 37 -1.07 12.57 -1.52
C SER A 37 -1.37 14.00 -1.05
N THR A 38 -0.88 14.99 -1.79
CA THR A 38 -1.23 16.41 -1.65
C THR A 38 -2.29 16.85 -2.67
N SER A 39 -2.84 15.90 -3.43
CA SER A 39 -3.84 16.16 -4.46
C SER A 39 -5.07 16.87 -3.88
N PRO A 40 -5.68 17.83 -4.62
CA PRO A 40 -6.96 18.42 -4.23
C PRO A 40 -8.09 17.38 -4.17
N ILE A 41 -7.93 16.26 -4.90
CA ILE A 41 -8.76 15.07 -4.80
C ILE A 41 -8.13 14.17 -3.72
N SER A 42 -8.51 14.42 -2.47
CA SER A 42 -7.99 13.73 -1.29
C SER A 42 -9.08 12.94 -0.58
N LEU A 43 -8.66 11.91 0.16
CA LEU A 43 -9.56 11.13 1.00
C LEU A 43 -10.29 12.00 2.04
N SER A 44 -9.62 13.04 2.55
CA SER A 44 -10.22 13.97 3.51
C SER A 44 -11.46 14.69 3.00
N LYS A 45 -11.55 14.94 1.69
CA LYS A 45 -12.72 15.58 1.06
C LYS A 45 -13.75 14.57 0.56
N LYS A 46 -13.38 13.29 0.46
CA LYS A 46 -14.22 12.20 -0.06
C LYS A 46 -14.56 11.17 1.01
N ILE A 47 -14.53 11.56 2.27
CA ILE A 47 -14.76 10.62 3.38
C ILE A 47 -16.18 10.07 3.36
N TYR A 48 -17.17 10.91 3.03
CA TYR A 48 -18.54 10.45 2.85
C TYR A 48 -18.64 9.38 1.77
N GLU A 49 -18.05 9.63 0.59
CA GLU A 49 -18.02 8.67 -0.51
C GLU A 49 -17.34 7.35 -0.11
N LEU A 50 -16.28 7.40 0.70
CA LEU A 50 -15.63 6.19 1.21
C LEU A 50 -16.61 5.31 1.99
N TYR A 51 -17.43 5.89 2.87
CA TYR A 51 -18.35 5.13 3.73
C TYR A 51 -19.66 4.74 3.04
N THR A 52 -20.07 5.45 2.00
CA THR A 52 -21.31 5.15 1.24
C THR A 52 -21.07 4.34 -0.03
N SER A 53 -19.81 4.01 -0.34
CA SER A 53 -19.49 3.14 -1.47
C SER A 53 -19.95 1.70 -1.24
N ASP A 54 -20.53 1.09 -2.27
CA ASP A 54 -20.82 -0.35 -2.30
C ASP A 54 -19.57 -1.17 -2.68
N VAL A 55 -18.66 -0.58 -3.45
CA VAL A 55 -17.46 -1.25 -3.96
C VAL A 55 -16.24 -0.35 -3.80
N ILE A 56 -15.13 -0.91 -3.28
CA ILE A 56 -13.84 -0.23 -3.19
C ILE A 56 -12.77 -1.05 -3.93
N LEU A 57 -12.19 -0.45 -4.98
CA LEU A 57 -11.08 -1.02 -5.75
C LEU A 57 -9.73 -0.51 -5.22
N ILE A 58 -8.80 -1.42 -4.95
CA ILE A 58 -7.50 -1.12 -4.34
C ILE A 58 -6.34 -1.53 -5.24
N PHE A 59 -5.58 -0.54 -5.69
CA PHE A 59 -4.52 -0.71 -6.67
C PHE A 59 -3.11 -0.87 -6.09
N SER A 60 -2.87 -0.60 -4.80
CA SER A 60 -1.53 -0.76 -4.23
C SER A 60 -1.54 -0.98 -2.72
N LYS A 61 -0.44 -1.51 -2.19
CA LYS A 61 -0.21 -1.55 -0.73
C LYS A 61 -0.05 -0.14 -0.14
N LYS A 62 0.46 0.81 -0.92
CA LYS A 62 0.69 2.19 -0.45
C LYS A 62 -0.62 2.95 -0.30
N SER A 63 -1.61 2.75 -1.17
CA SER A 63 -2.95 3.33 -0.98
C SER A 63 -3.60 2.82 0.31
N ILE A 64 -3.46 1.53 0.62
CA ILE A 64 -3.93 0.96 1.91
C ILE A 64 -3.22 1.63 3.09
N TYR A 65 -1.88 1.71 3.03
CA TYR A 65 -1.08 2.29 4.11
C TYR A 65 -1.48 3.74 4.42
N TYR A 66 -1.55 4.60 3.40
CA TYR A 66 -1.88 6.01 3.61
C TYR A 66 -3.35 6.23 3.96
N THR A 67 -4.29 5.46 3.40
CA THR A 67 -5.69 5.48 3.84
C THR A 67 -5.79 5.08 5.30
N ASN A 68 -5.12 4.02 5.72
CA ASN A 68 -5.15 3.57 7.12
C ASN A 68 -4.54 4.61 8.08
N LEU A 69 -3.43 5.24 7.71
CA LEU A 69 -2.85 6.35 8.48
C LEU A 69 -3.83 7.50 8.63
N TYR A 70 -4.49 7.90 7.54
CA TYR A 70 -5.52 8.94 7.58
C TYR A 70 -6.66 8.56 8.53
N LEU A 71 -7.18 7.33 8.42
CA LEU A 71 -8.29 6.87 9.26
C LEU A 71 -7.90 6.88 10.75
N ILE A 72 -6.74 6.31 11.12
CA ILE A 72 -6.26 6.30 12.52
C ILE A 72 -6.10 7.72 13.05
N ASN A 73 -5.47 8.62 12.29
CA ASN A 73 -5.24 9.99 12.72
C ASN A 73 -6.52 10.80 12.91
N ASN A 74 -7.65 10.34 12.36
CA ASN A 74 -8.96 10.97 12.49
C ASN A 74 -9.93 10.15 13.37
N ASN A 75 -9.44 9.15 14.10
CA ASN A 75 -10.27 8.24 14.92
C ASN A 75 -11.38 7.55 14.12
N LEU A 76 -11.10 7.23 12.86
CA LEU A 76 -11.98 6.56 11.93
C LEU A 76 -11.54 5.11 11.70
N ASN A 77 -12.48 4.28 11.22
CA ASN A 77 -12.22 2.87 10.88
C ASN A 77 -12.48 2.61 9.40
N TRP A 78 -11.88 1.57 8.83
CA TRP A 78 -12.25 1.12 7.49
C TRP A 78 -13.75 0.78 7.41
N PRO A 79 -14.48 1.18 6.34
CA PRO A 79 -15.88 0.85 6.21
C PRO A 79 -16.06 -0.67 6.03
N ILE A 80 -17.09 -1.22 6.66
CA ILE A 80 -17.34 -2.67 6.68
C ILE A 80 -18.29 -3.10 5.56
N SER A 81 -19.19 -2.20 5.14
CA SER A 81 -20.19 -2.42 4.11
C SER A 81 -19.62 -2.78 2.73
N PRO A 82 -18.65 -2.05 2.15
CA PRO A 82 -18.27 -2.27 0.76
C PRO A 82 -17.66 -3.65 0.51
N ASP A 83 -17.80 -4.09 -0.73
CA ASP A 83 -16.99 -5.16 -1.29
C ASP A 83 -15.65 -4.63 -1.78
N TYR A 84 -14.60 -5.25 -1.25
CA TYR A 84 -13.22 -4.85 -1.49
C TYR A 84 -12.57 -5.74 -2.54
N TYR A 85 -12.08 -5.13 -3.61
CA TYR A 85 -11.30 -5.82 -4.63
C TYR A 85 -9.92 -5.22 -4.69
N ALA A 86 -8.90 -6.07 -4.61
CA ALA A 86 -7.52 -5.65 -4.76
C ALA A 86 -6.98 -6.10 -6.13
N ILE A 87 -6.17 -5.26 -6.77
CA ILE A 87 -5.61 -5.54 -8.10
C ILE A 87 -4.76 -6.82 -8.18
N GLY A 88 -4.32 -7.35 -7.04
CA GLY A 88 -3.62 -8.62 -6.97
C GLY A 88 -3.47 -9.16 -5.56
N LYS A 89 -3.10 -10.45 -5.47
CA LYS A 89 -2.98 -11.22 -4.22
C LYS A 89 -2.13 -10.52 -3.15
N GLY A 90 -1.00 -9.93 -3.55
CA GLY A 90 -0.12 -9.23 -2.62
C GLY A 90 -0.77 -8.02 -1.95
N THR A 91 -1.62 -7.28 -2.69
CA THR A 91 -2.38 -6.15 -2.17
C THR A 91 -3.54 -6.63 -1.31
N ALA A 92 -4.27 -7.68 -1.74
CA ALA A 92 -5.35 -8.29 -0.96
C ALA A 92 -4.89 -8.78 0.42
N LEU A 93 -3.78 -9.51 0.47
CA LEU A 93 -3.22 -10.01 1.73
C LEU A 93 -2.75 -8.87 2.66
N PHE A 94 -2.30 -7.76 2.09
CA PHE A 94 -1.94 -6.59 2.87
C PHE A 94 -3.19 -5.90 3.44
N LEU A 95 -4.26 -5.77 2.65
CA LEU A 95 -5.55 -5.21 3.07
C LEU A 95 -6.18 -5.99 4.23
N LYS A 96 -6.14 -7.33 4.15
CA LYS A 96 -6.71 -8.24 5.15
C LYS A 96 -6.19 -7.97 6.58
N LYS A 97 -5.02 -7.36 6.72
CA LYS A 97 -4.46 -6.97 8.04
C LYS A 97 -5.24 -5.83 8.71
N TYR A 98 -5.91 -4.99 7.92
CA TYR A 98 -6.61 -3.79 8.37
C TYR A 98 -8.13 -3.98 8.40
N ILE A 99 -8.66 -4.81 7.49
CA ILE A 99 -10.09 -5.06 7.39
C ILE A 99 -10.38 -6.48 7.86
N LYS A 100 -11.03 -6.60 9.02
CA LYS A 100 -11.56 -7.87 9.52
C LYS A 100 -13.01 -8.03 9.05
N LYS A 101 -13.21 -8.40 7.78
CA LYS A 101 -14.53 -8.84 7.32
C LYS A 101 -14.74 -10.26 7.89
N LYS A 102 -15.72 -10.45 8.78
CA LYS A 102 -16.19 -11.78 9.13
C LYS A 102 -16.91 -12.31 7.89
N PHE A 103 -16.37 -13.35 7.29
CA PHE A 103 -17.08 -14.16 6.31
C PHE A 103 -17.98 -15.14 7.05
#